data_AF-C4YMR8-F1
#
_entry.id   AF-C4YMR8-F1
#
_cell.length_a   1.000
_cell.length_b   1.000
_cell.length_c   1.000
_cell.angle_alpha   90.00
_cell.angle_beta   90.00
_cell.angle_gamma   90.00
#
_symmetry.space_group_name_H-M   'P 1'
#
loop_
_entity.id
_entity.type
_entity.pdbx_description
1 polymer ?
#
loop_
_entity_poly.entity_id
_entity_poly.type
_entity_poly.pdbx_seq_one_letter_code
_entity_poly.pdbx_strand_id
1 'polypeptide(L)'
;MLWGINNHRCWPRDSRMRLMRHDVNLGRATFWEISGRIPTSLTSIEWEDSFASVYSRDNPNLLFSMCGFEVRILPKIRAKELSSSQEGVWDLVDQNTRERTAKAFLQVSQEAVDHFHNRIRQILMSSGSTTFTKVAAKWNTALIALVTYYREATIATPSLLDVLVKCGTKIQNRVKMGLNSKMPSRFPPAVFYTPKELGGLGMLSASHILIPASDLRWSKQTDTGITHFRAGMTHQDEKIIPTIFRYVTSWENEFLDSQRVWAEYAIKRQEAIEQNRRLTFEDMENNWDRGLPRISTLFQKDRHTLAYDKGHRIRREFKQFSLARFNPFWWTSNHHDGKLWNLNAYRTDVIQA
;
A
#
# COMPACT_ATOMS: atom_id res chain seq x y z
N MET A 1 -32.00 18.64 -8.59
CA MET A 1 -31.94 17.17 -8.55
C MET A 1 -30.58 16.74 -8.04
N LEU A 2 -30.52 15.97 -6.95
CA LEU A 2 -29.29 15.42 -6.34
C LEU A 2 -28.82 14.11 -7.01
N TRP A 3 -29.44 13.72 -8.12
CA TRP A 3 -29.21 12.46 -8.81
C TRP A 3 -27.94 12.56 -9.68
N GLY A 4 -27.16 11.47 -9.74
CA GLY A 4 -25.94 11.37 -10.56
C GLY A 4 -24.69 11.98 -9.95
N ILE A 5 -24.48 11.88 -8.64
CA ILE A 5 -23.23 12.35 -7.98
C ILE A 5 -22.44 11.14 -7.51
N ASN A 6 -21.21 11.03 -8.00
CA ASN A 6 -20.26 10.03 -7.58
C ASN A 6 -19.78 10.32 -6.16
N ASN A 7 -19.62 9.27 -5.35
CA ASN A 7 -19.13 9.39 -3.98
C ASN A 7 -18.36 8.13 -3.60
N HIS A 8 -17.32 8.27 -2.78
CA HIS A 8 -16.45 7.17 -2.38
C HIS A 8 -17.17 6.21 -1.44
N ARG A 9 -17.70 5.12 -2.03
CA ARG A 9 -18.51 4.14 -1.29
C ARG A 9 -17.69 3.22 -0.37
N CYS A 10 -16.36 3.33 -0.38
CA CYS A 10 -15.46 2.64 0.54
C CYS A 10 -15.58 3.16 1.99
N TRP A 11 -15.82 4.46 2.18
CA TRP A 11 -15.97 5.06 3.50
C TRP A 11 -17.36 4.80 4.12
N PRO A 12 -17.56 4.88 5.45
CA PRO A 12 -18.90 4.89 6.05
C PRO A 12 -19.73 6.12 5.63
N ARG A 13 -21.07 6.05 5.63
CA ARG A 13 -21.96 7.15 5.20
C ARG A 13 -21.69 8.47 5.92
N ASP A 14 -21.42 8.43 7.22
CA ASP A 14 -21.15 9.64 8.02
C ASP A 14 -19.78 10.26 7.72
N SER A 15 -18.88 9.48 7.13
CA SER A 15 -17.52 9.87 6.75
C SER A 15 -17.40 10.30 5.29
N ARG A 16 -18.42 10.02 4.46
CA ARG A 16 -18.51 10.46 3.05
C ARG A 16 -18.93 11.92 2.95
N MET A 17 -18.80 12.48 1.76
CA MET A 17 -19.40 13.77 1.45
C MET A 17 -20.93 13.68 1.55
N ARG A 18 -21.52 14.52 2.39
CA ARG A 18 -22.95 14.73 2.53
C ARG A 18 -23.46 15.57 1.37
N LEU A 19 -24.59 15.16 0.80
CA LEU A 19 -25.13 15.77 -0.41
C LEU A 19 -26.04 16.96 -0.08
N MET A 20 -25.44 18.06 0.39
CA MET A 20 -26.13 19.33 0.61
C MET A 20 -26.29 20.07 -0.72
N ARG A 21 -27.45 20.71 -0.94
CA ARG A 21 -27.74 21.38 -2.23
C ARG A 21 -26.67 22.40 -2.63
N HIS A 22 -26.18 23.21 -1.70
CA HIS A 22 -25.16 24.23 -1.98
C HIS A 22 -23.80 23.60 -2.31
N ASP A 23 -23.35 22.60 -1.57
CA ASP A 23 -22.09 21.89 -1.82
C ASP A 23 -22.10 21.13 -3.14
N VAL A 24 -23.21 20.46 -3.45
CA VAL A 24 -23.41 19.77 -4.72
C VAL A 24 -23.36 20.75 -5.89
N ASN A 25 -24.04 21.89 -5.77
CA ASN A 25 -24.04 22.91 -6.80
C ASN A 25 -22.64 23.50 -6.97
N LEU A 26 -21.90 23.73 -5.88
CA LEU A 26 -20.52 24.20 -5.93
C LEU A 26 -19.61 23.20 -6.65
N GLY A 27 -19.67 21.91 -6.29
CA GLY A 27 -18.87 20.87 -6.96
C GLY A 27 -19.16 20.79 -8.46
N ARG A 28 -20.44 20.88 -8.86
CA ARG A 28 -20.84 20.91 -10.28
C ARG A 28 -20.40 22.19 -10.99
N ALA A 29 -20.52 23.35 -10.34
CA ALA A 29 -20.10 24.62 -10.92
C ALA A 29 -18.58 24.65 -11.15
N THR A 30 -17.79 24.16 -10.18
CA THR A 30 -16.33 24.04 -10.32
C THR A 30 -15.96 23.09 -11.46
N PHE A 31 -16.64 21.93 -11.57
CA PHE A 31 -16.42 21.02 -12.69
C PHE A 31 -16.80 21.64 -14.03
N TRP A 32 -17.94 22.34 -14.10
CA TRP A 32 -18.41 23.01 -15.31
C TRP A 32 -17.39 24.07 -15.77
N GLU A 33 -16.88 24.87 -14.85
CA GLU A 33 -15.85 25.87 -15.14
C GLU A 33 -14.55 25.22 -15.63
N ILE A 34 -14.10 24.13 -14.99
CA ILE A 34 -12.86 23.43 -15.39
C ILE A 34 -13.02 22.75 -16.76
N SER A 35 -14.14 22.06 -16.98
CA SER A 35 -14.43 21.39 -18.26
C SER A 35 -14.61 22.39 -19.40
N GLY A 36 -15.19 23.57 -19.14
CA GLY A 36 -15.35 24.63 -20.13
C GLY A 36 -14.03 25.28 -20.58
N ARG A 37 -12.95 25.16 -19.81
CA ARG A 37 -11.63 25.70 -20.16
C ARG A 37 -10.88 24.86 -21.20
N ILE A 38 -11.25 23.58 -21.36
CA ILE A 38 -10.52 22.65 -22.21
C ILE A 38 -11.38 22.34 -23.45
N PRO A 39 -10.89 22.66 -24.67
CA PRO A 39 -11.61 22.33 -25.88
C PRO A 39 -11.84 20.82 -26.01
N THR A 40 -13.06 20.43 -26.36
CA THR A 40 -13.46 19.03 -26.57
C THR A 40 -12.71 18.35 -27.72
N SER A 41 -12.06 19.13 -28.59
CA SER A 41 -11.18 18.62 -29.65
C SER A 41 -9.85 18.04 -29.14
N LEU A 42 -9.42 18.41 -27.92
CA LEU A 42 -8.18 17.91 -27.33
C LEU A 42 -8.44 16.70 -26.44
N THR A 43 -9.45 16.79 -25.58
CA THR A 43 -9.83 15.71 -24.65
C THR A 43 -11.28 15.87 -24.21
N SER A 44 -11.86 14.81 -23.67
CA SER A 44 -13.16 14.82 -23.01
C SER A 44 -12.95 14.71 -21.50
N ILE A 45 -13.69 15.53 -20.74
CA ILE A 45 -13.74 15.46 -19.28
C ILE A 45 -15.19 15.18 -18.92
N GLU A 46 -15.47 13.93 -18.56
CA GLU A 46 -16.81 13.47 -18.24
C GLU A 46 -17.06 13.50 -16.72
N TRP A 47 -18.28 13.88 -16.34
CA TRP A 47 -18.66 13.93 -14.93
C TRP A 47 -18.74 12.53 -14.31
N GLU A 48 -19.08 11.51 -15.12
CA GLU A 48 -19.23 10.12 -14.68
C GLU A 48 -17.89 9.50 -14.23
N ASP A 49 -16.78 9.96 -14.79
CA ASP A 49 -15.41 9.55 -14.42
C ASP A 49 -14.76 10.49 -13.40
N SER A 50 -15.44 11.58 -13.05
CA SER A 50 -14.92 12.61 -12.16
C SER A 50 -15.51 12.53 -10.76
N PHE A 51 -14.76 13.05 -9.80
CA PHE A 51 -15.21 13.20 -8.42
C PHE A 51 -14.83 14.57 -7.88
N ALA A 52 -15.80 15.24 -7.24
CA ALA A 52 -15.61 16.54 -6.59
C ALA A 52 -16.00 16.42 -5.11
N SER A 53 -15.03 16.59 -4.21
CA SER A 53 -15.26 16.69 -2.77
C SER A 53 -15.27 18.14 -2.32
N VAL A 54 -16.31 18.55 -1.60
CA VAL A 54 -16.44 19.90 -1.05
C VAL A 54 -16.32 19.82 0.48
N TYR A 55 -15.31 20.50 1.02
CA TYR A 55 -15.20 20.76 2.46
C TYR A 55 -15.96 22.03 2.82
N SER A 56 -16.92 21.93 3.74
CA SER A 56 -17.84 23.01 4.08
C SER A 56 -18.24 22.97 5.55
N ARG A 57 -19.13 23.87 5.98
CA ARG A 57 -19.73 23.82 7.33
C ARG A 57 -20.39 22.47 7.59
N ASP A 58 -21.12 21.95 6.61
CA ASP A 58 -21.90 20.72 6.75
C ASP A 58 -21.07 19.47 6.41
N ASN A 59 -20.00 19.62 5.63
CA ASN A 59 -19.06 18.56 5.23
C ASN A 59 -17.71 18.66 5.96
N PRO A 60 -17.46 17.86 7.02
CA PRO A 60 -16.22 17.92 7.81
C PRO A 60 -15.01 17.21 7.19
N ASN A 61 -15.24 16.33 6.21
CA ASN A 61 -14.18 15.55 5.59
C ASN A 61 -13.87 16.08 4.20
N LEU A 62 -12.60 16.07 3.82
CA LEU A 62 -12.16 16.24 2.43
C LEU A 62 -11.72 14.87 1.89
N LEU A 63 -12.26 14.47 0.74
CA LEU A 63 -12.05 13.15 0.15
C LEU A 63 -11.34 13.27 -1.20
N PHE A 64 -10.41 12.38 -1.48
CA PHE A 64 -9.83 12.23 -2.81
C PHE A 64 -9.22 10.84 -2.98
N SER A 65 -8.98 10.46 -4.23
CA SER A 65 -8.21 9.26 -4.58
C SER A 65 -6.98 9.67 -5.38
N MET A 66 -5.84 9.06 -5.08
CA MET A 66 -4.59 9.33 -5.78
C MET A 66 -3.72 8.07 -5.84
N CYS A 67 -3.27 7.70 -7.03
CA CYS A 67 -2.36 6.57 -7.25
C CYS A 67 -2.83 5.25 -6.58
N GLY A 68 -4.14 4.99 -6.58
CA GLY A 68 -4.72 3.80 -5.95
C GLY A 68 -4.94 3.89 -4.44
N PHE A 69 -4.58 5.01 -3.79
CA PHE A 69 -4.94 5.30 -2.40
C PHE A 69 -6.24 6.09 -2.34
N GLU A 70 -7.14 5.66 -1.47
CA GLU A 70 -8.34 6.39 -1.06
C GLU A 70 -8.02 7.16 0.22
N VAL A 71 -8.17 8.48 0.20
CA VAL A 71 -7.76 9.36 1.30
C VAL A 71 -8.94 10.18 1.80
N ARG A 72 -9.08 10.19 3.13
CA ARG A 72 -10.02 11.06 3.84
C ARG A 72 -9.28 11.93 4.83
N ILE A 73 -9.33 13.24 4.66
CA ILE A 73 -8.74 14.21 5.59
C ILE A 73 -9.83 14.75 6.51
N LEU A 74 -9.58 14.69 7.82
CA LEU A 74 -10.41 15.28 8.86
C LEU A 74 -9.57 16.26 9.70
N PRO A 75 -9.88 17.57 9.66
CA PRO A 75 -9.25 18.55 10.54
C PRO A 75 -9.59 18.28 12.02
N LYS A 76 -8.60 18.45 12.90
CA LYS A 76 -8.75 18.23 14.34
C LYS A 76 -9.83 19.13 14.97
N ILE A 77 -9.96 20.36 14.47
CA ILE A 77 -11.01 21.32 14.89
C ILE A 77 -12.44 20.84 14.61
N ARG A 78 -12.63 19.89 13.68
CA ARG A 78 -13.93 19.32 13.29
C ARG A 78 -14.16 17.93 13.89
N ALA A 79 -13.14 17.34 14.54
CA ALA A 79 -13.25 16.03 15.16
C ALA A 79 -14.07 16.16 16.45
N LYS A 80 -15.05 15.27 16.64
CA LYS A 80 -15.89 15.24 17.85
C LYS A 80 -15.10 14.82 19.10
N GLU A 81 -14.12 13.94 18.91
CA GLU A 81 -13.24 13.43 19.98
C GLU A 81 -11.81 13.28 19.45
N LEU A 82 -10.81 13.57 20.31
CA LEU A 82 -9.42 13.22 20.04
C LEU A 82 -9.24 11.71 20.23
N SER A 83 -9.42 10.94 19.17
CA SER A 83 -9.02 9.53 19.18
C SER A 83 -7.49 9.39 19.19
N SER A 84 -6.97 8.32 19.77
CA SER A 84 -5.57 7.92 19.60
C SER A 84 -5.26 7.68 18.12
N SER A 85 -3.97 7.82 17.75
CA SER A 85 -3.52 7.50 16.39
C SER A 85 -3.64 5.99 16.16
N GLN A 86 -4.29 5.63 15.05
CA GLN A 86 -4.48 4.23 14.63
C GLN A 86 -3.47 3.90 13.51
N GLU A 87 -3.10 2.62 13.40
CA GLU A 87 -2.30 2.12 12.28
C GLU A 87 -3.09 2.31 10.97
N GLY A 88 -2.49 2.99 9.97
CA GLY A 88 -3.19 3.35 8.73
C GLY A 88 -3.82 4.75 8.69
N VAL A 89 -3.49 5.60 9.67
CA VAL A 89 -3.89 7.02 9.70
C VAL A 89 -2.65 7.88 9.84
N TRP A 90 -2.44 8.83 8.91
CA TRP A 90 -1.35 9.80 9.00
C TRP A 90 -1.75 11.01 9.82
N ASP A 91 -0.84 11.45 10.68
CA ASP A 91 -0.96 12.71 11.40
C ASP A 91 -0.34 13.85 10.58
N LEU A 92 -1.18 14.75 10.07
CA LEU A 92 -0.73 15.89 9.27
C LEU A 92 -0.27 17.02 10.19
N VAL A 93 1.00 17.42 10.01
CA VAL A 93 1.67 18.44 10.83
C VAL A 93 1.73 19.76 10.07
N ASP A 94 1.34 20.84 10.73
CA ASP A 94 1.58 22.18 10.21
C ASP A 94 3.08 22.52 10.30
N GLN A 95 3.65 23.00 9.20
CA GLN A 95 5.08 23.24 9.09
C GLN A 95 5.56 24.37 10.02
N ASN A 96 4.71 25.37 10.27
CA ASN A 96 5.07 26.54 11.06
C ASN A 96 4.95 26.26 12.56
N THR A 97 3.78 25.80 13.01
CA THR A 97 3.51 25.54 14.43
C THR A 97 4.05 24.20 14.93
N ARG A 98 4.36 23.27 14.01
CA ARG A 98 4.70 21.87 14.30
C ARG A 98 3.60 21.09 15.02
N GLU A 99 2.39 21.61 15.06
CA GLU A 99 1.24 20.94 15.64
C GLU A 99 0.60 19.97 14.65
N ARG A 100 0.05 18.86 15.18
CA ARG A 100 -0.80 17.94 14.41
C ARG A 100 -2.20 18.55 14.25
N THR A 101 -2.50 19.05 13.05
CA THR A 101 -3.72 19.83 12.77
C THR A 101 -4.82 19.02 12.10
N ALA A 102 -4.49 17.92 11.42
CA ALA A 102 -5.44 17.06 10.74
C ALA A 102 -5.00 15.60 10.74
N LYS A 103 -5.94 14.69 10.51
CA LYS A 103 -5.69 13.26 10.29
C LYS A 103 -6.07 12.88 8.87
N ALA A 104 -5.23 12.09 8.20
CA ALA A 104 -5.53 11.49 6.90
C ALA A 104 -5.71 9.98 7.04
N PHE A 105 -6.94 9.51 6.87
CA PHE A 105 -7.27 8.09 6.87
C PHE A 105 -7.02 7.52 5.48
N LEU A 106 -6.38 6.36 5.41
CA LEU A 106 -5.98 5.72 4.16
C LEU A 106 -6.71 4.40 3.95
N GLN A 107 -7.14 4.15 2.72
CA GLN A 107 -7.62 2.85 2.25
C GLN A 107 -7.04 2.56 0.86
N VAL A 108 -7.08 1.31 0.44
CA VAL A 108 -6.74 0.91 -0.93
C VAL A 108 -7.99 1.03 -1.81
N SER A 109 -7.85 1.62 -2.99
CA SER A 109 -8.97 1.78 -3.92
C SER A 109 -9.52 0.43 -4.37
N GLN A 110 -10.84 0.38 -4.62
CA GLN A 110 -11.49 -0.86 -5.06
C GLN A 110 -10.91 -1.37 -6.38
N GLU A 111 -10.57 -0.46 -7.30
CA GLU A 111 -9.90 -0.78 -8.56
C GLU A 111 -8.56 -1.51 -8.33
N ALA A 112 -7.73 -1.02 -7.41
CA ALA A 112 -6.46 -1.65 -7.06
C ALA A 112 -6.65 -3.04 -6.43
N VAL A 113 -7.68 -3.21 -5.59
CA VAL A 113 -8.06 -4.52 -5.03
C VAL A 113 -8.44 -5.50 -6.15
N ASP A 114 -9.21 -5.05 -7.13
CA ASP A 114 -9.63 -5.86 -8.27
C ASP A 114 -8.48 -6.19 -9.22
N HIS A 115 -7.56 -5.26 -9.47
CA HIS A 115 -6.32 -5.52 -10.20
C HIS A 115 -5.48 -6.62 -9.53
N PHE A 116 -5.30 -6.57 -8.21
CA PHE A 116 -4.60 -7.62 -7.48
C PHE A 116 -5.30 -8.97 -7.63
N HIS A 117 -6.62 -9.02 -7.44
CA HIS A 117 -7.39 -10.25 -7.59
C HIS A 117 -7.26 -10.83 -9.02
N ASN A 118 -7.36 -9.98 -10.04
CA ASN A 118 -7.19 -10.38 -11.44
C ASN A 118 -5.76 -10.87 -11.73
N ARG A 119 -4.75 -10.26 -11.11
CA ARG A 119 -3.37 -10.75 -11.19
C ARG A 119 -3.23 -12.16 -10.62
N ILE A 120 -3.84 -12.45 -9.47
CA ILE A 120 -3.82 -13.80 -8.89
C ILE A 120 -4.58 -14.79 -9.78
N ARG A 121 -5.74 -14.41 -10.35
CA ARG A 121 -6.44 -15.23 -11.35
C ARG A 121 -5.54 -15.57 -12.53
N GLN A 122 -4.84 -14.58 -13.10
CA GLN A 122 -3.90 -14.80 -14.20
C GLN A 122 -2.77 -15.76 -13.82
N ILE A 123 -2.22 -15.67 -12.60
CA ILE A 123 -1.22 -16.61 -12.09
C ILE A 123 -1.79 -18.04 -12.09
N LEU A 124 -3.00 -18.24 -11.57
CA LEU A 124 -3.65 -19.55 -11.50
C LEU A 124 -3.94 -20.13 -12.88
N MET A 125 -4.45 -19.33 -13.82
CA MET A 125 -4.77 -19.76 -15.18
C MET A 125 -3.53 -20.08 -16.01
N SER A 126 -2.44 -19.32 -15.82
CA SER A 126 -1.17 -19.57 -16.53
C SER A 126 -0.32 -20.69 -15.93
N SER A 127 -0.73 -21.27 -14.81
CA SER A 127 0.04 -22.27 -14.06
C SER A 127 -0.46 -23.69 -14.25
N GLY A 128 -0.64 -24.12 -15.52
CA GLY A 128 -1.08 -25.45 -15.94
C GLY A 128 -0.24 -26.60 -15.40
N SER A 129 0.96 -26.81 -15.94
CA SER A 129 1.92 -27.84 -15.50
C SER A 129 3.19 -27.24 -14.88
N THR A 130 3.10 -26.02 -14.33
CA THR A 130 4.23 -25.33 -13.72
C THR A 130 4.57 -25.92 -12.34
N THR A 131 5.86 -25.94 -11.99
CA THR A 131 6.32 -26.39 -10.66
C THR A 131 5.70 -25.57 -9.53
N PHE A 132 5.44 -26.20 -8.38
CA PHE A 132 4.86 -25.53 -7.21
C PHE A 132 5.69 -24.34 -6.72
N THR A 133 7.01 -24.47 -6.77
CA THR A 133 7.96 -23.39 -6.42
C THR A 133 7.80 -22.16 -7.31
N LYS A 134 7.49 -22.32 -8.60
CA LYS A 134 7.20 -21.20 -9.51
C LYS A 134 5.86 -20.54 -9.19
N VAL A 135 4.84 -21.32 -8.82
CA VAL A 135 3.54 -20.77 -8.38
C VAL A 135 3.71 -19.93 -7.12
N ALA A 136 4.40 -20.47 -6.10
CA ALA A 136 4.70 -19.75 -4.86
C ALA A 136 5.55 -18.49 -5.09
N ALA A 137 6.53 -18.55 -5.99
CA ALA A 137 7.34 -17.37 -6.33
C ALA A 137 6.50 -16.26 -7.00
N LYS A 138 5.60 -16.60 -7.93
CA LYS A 138 4.68 -15.62 -8.56
C LYS A 138 3.75 -14.99 -7.53
N TRP A 139 3.23 -15.78 -6.58
CA TRP A 139 2.45 -15.28 -5.45
C TRP A 139 3.27 -14.30 -4.61
N ASN A 140 4.48 -14.69 -4.17
CA ASN A 140 5.35 -13.84 -3.36
C ASN A 140 5.65 -12.51 -4.06
N THR A 141 5.96 -12.51 -5.36
CA THR A 141 6.20 -11.27 -6.10
C THR A 141 4.96 -10.37 -6.14
N ALA A 142 3.77 -10.94 -6.38
CA ALA A 142 2.52 -10.16 -6.41
C ALA A 142 2.18 -9.60 -5.02
N LEU A 143 2.36 -10.41 -3.96
CA LEU A 143 2.08 -10.02 -2.59
C LEU A 143 3.06 -8.94 -2.10
N ILE A 144 4.36 -9.11 -2.32
CA ILE A 144 5.37 -8.10 -1.97
C ILE A 144 5.02 -6.79 -2.66
N ALA A 145 4.73 -6.80 -3.95
CA ALA A 145 4.43 -5.58 -4.70
C ALA A 145 3.20 -4.83 -4.20
N LEU A 146 2.16 -5.55 -3.79
CA LEU A 146 0.98 -4.95 -3.15
C LEU A 146 1.35 -4.33 -1.79
N VAL A 147 1.98 -5.12 -0.91
CA VAL A 147 2.24 -4.72 0.48
C VAL A 147 3.29 -3.63 0.57
N THR A 148 4.34 -3.65 -0.26
CA THR A 148 5.39 -2.62 -0.20
C THR A 148 4.97 -1.31 -0.85
N TYR A 149 3.96 -1.34 -1.72
CA TYR A 149 3.36 -0.14 -2.29
C TYR A 149 2.32 0.48 -1.35
N TYR A 150 1.34 -0.29 -0.88
CA TYR A 150 0.23 0.25 -0.05
C TYR A 150 0.52 0.26 1.45
N ARG A 151 1.46 -0.56 1.93
CA ARG A 151 1.93 -0.63 3.33
C ARG A 151 0.77 -0.60 4.33
N GLU A 152 0.70 0.43 5.18
CA GLU A 152 -0.32 0.62 6.22
C GLU A 152 -1.76 0.65 5.68
N ALA A 153 -1.99 1.15 4.46
CA ALA A 153 -3.33 1.19 3.84
C ALA A 153 -3.88 -0.22 3.59
N THR A 154 -3.00 -1.22 3.43
CA THR A 154 -3.41 -2.62 3.26
C THR A 154 -4.15 -3.16 4.48
N ILE A 155 -3.67 -2.81 5.67
CA ILE A 155 -4.24 -3.24 6.96
C ILE A 155 -5.53 -2.48 7.24
N ALA A 156 -5.58 -1.20 6.89
CA ALA A 156 -6.74 -0.34 7.05
C ALA A 156 -7.93 -0.67 6.12
N THR A 157 -7.76 -1.63 5.19
CA THR A 157 -8.77 -1.98 4.18
C THR A 157 -9.30 -3.41 4.37
N PRO A 158 -10.43 -3.61 5.10
CA PRO A 158 -10.96 -4.94 5.37
C PRO A 158 -11.32 -5.75 4.11
N SER A 159 -11.83 -5.10 3.07
CA SER A 159 -12.17 -5.77 1.80
C SER A 159 -10.94 -6.39 1.11
N LEU A 160 -9.77 -5.75 1.25
CA LEU A 160 -8.52 -6.27 0.72
C LEU A 160 -8.01 -7.46 1.54
N LEU A 161 -8.14 -7.42 2.87
CA LEU A 161 -7.79 -8.55 3.74
C LEU A 161 -8.59 -9.82 3.38
N ASP A 162 -9.88 -9.68 3.08
CA ASP A 162 -10.74 -10.76 2.60
C ASP A 162 -10.24 -11.35 1.27
N VAL A 163 -9.85 -10.48 0.34
CA VAL A 163 -9.29 -10.89 -0.96
C VAL A 163 -7.95 -11.59 -0.78
N LEU A 164 -7.09 -11.13 0.12
CA LEU A 164 -5.80 -11.75 0.43
C LEU A 164 -5.96 -13.16 0.98
N VAL A 165 -6.87 -13.38 1.94
CA VAL A 165 -7.17 -14.71 2.48
C VAL A 165 -7.68 -15.65 1.40
N LYS A 166 -8.66 -15.20 0.59
CA LYS A 166 -9.23 -15.99 -0.51
C LYS A 166 -8.16 -16.34 -1.55
N CYS A 167 -7.32 -15.37 -1.94
CA CYS A 167 -6.27 -15.57 -2.92
C CYS A 167 -5.16 -16.49 -2.41
N GLY A 168 -4.70 -16.32 -1.17
CA GLY A 168 -3.71 -17.19 -0.54
C GLY A 168 -4.20 -18.64 -0.49
N THR A 169 -5.46 -18.85 -0.10
CA THR A 169 -6.08 -20.19 -0.09
C THR A 169 -6.20 -20.78 -1.50
N LYS A 170 -6.54 -19.99 -2.52
CA LYS A 170 -6.57 -20.46 -3.92
C LYS A 170 -5.18 -20.91 -4.41
N ILE A 171 -4.12 -20.19 -4.04
CA ILE A 171 -2.74 -20.56 -4.37
C ILE A 171 -2.34 -21.88 -3.69
N GLN A 172 -2.62 -22.03 -2.40
CA GLN A 172 -2.40 -23.31 -1.71
C GLN A 172 -3.20 -24.45 -2.36
N ASN A 173 -4.47 -24.21 -2.69
CA ASN A 173 -5.31 -25.20 -3.36
C ASN A 173 -4.78 -25.59 -4.73
N ARG A 174 -4.08 -24.71 -5.46
CA ARG A 174 -3.44 -25.05 -6.72
C ARG A 174 -2.33 -26.09 -6.52
N VAL A 175 -1.54 -25.97 -5.47
CA VAL A 175 -0.50 -26.96 -5.09
C VAL A 175 -1.16 -28.28 -4.70
N LYS A 176 -2.18 -28.23 -3.82
CA LYS A 176 -2.95 -29.39 -3.37
C LYS A 176 -3.53 -30.20 -4.55
N MET A 177 -4.14 -29.51 -5.52
CA MET A 177 -4.68 -30.14 -6.73
C MET A 177 -3.60 -30.82 -7.58
N GLY A 178 -2.38 -30.28 -7.63
CA GLY A 178 -1.28 -30.94 -8.33
C GLY A 178 -0.83 -32.26 -7.70
N LEU A 179 -1.19 -32.51 -6.43
CA LEU A 179 -0.90 -33.74 -5.69
C LEU A 179 -2.15 -34.62 -5.51
N ASN A 180 -3.24 -34.32 -6.22
CA ASN A 180 -4.52 -35.05 -6.19
C ASN A 180 -5.09 -35.28 -4.78
N SER A 181 -4.85 -34.34 -3.85
CA SER A 181 -5.44 -34.38 -2.51
C SER A 181 -5.76 -32.98 -2.01
N LYS A 182 -6.87 -32.83 -1.29
CA LYS A 182 -7.23 -31.58 -0.59
C LYS A 182 -7.30 -31.75 0.94
N MET A 183 -6.94 -32.93 1.44
CA MET A 183 -7.06 -33.30 2.85
C MET A 183 -6.16 -32.39 3.72
N PRO A 184 -6.69 -31.58 4.65
CA PRO A 184 -5.89 -30.61 5.40
C PRO A 184 -4.71 -31.21 6.17
N SER A 185 -4.88 -32.39 6.76
CA SER A 185 -3.82 -33.08 7.53
C SER A 185 -2.59 -33.44 6.70
N ARG A 186 -2.72 -33.59 5.38
CA ARG A 186 -1.59 -33.84 4.46
C ARG A 186 -0.82 -32.58 4.09
N PHE A 187 -1.39 -31.41 4.37
CA PHE A 187 -0.84 -30.12 3.97
C PHE A 187 -0.72 -29.19 5.19
N PRO A 188 0.09 -29.55 6.20
CA PRO A 188 0.37 -28.64 7.30
C PRO A 188 1.04 -27.36 6.77
N PRO A 189 0.95 -26.24 7.52
CA PRO A 189 1.53 -24.97 7.08
C PRO A 189 3.01 -25.04 6.68
N ALA A 190 3.79 -25.90 7.32
CA ALA A 190 5.20 -26.13 7.00
C ALA A 190 5.44 -26.41 5.51
N VAL A 191 4.57 -27.20 4.85
CA VAL A 191 4.70 -27.50 3.41
C VAL A 191 4.72 -26.22 2.56
N PHE A 192 3.96 -25.21 2.95
CA PHE A 192 3.85 -23.96 2.20
C PHE A 192 4.86 -22.91 2.65
N TYR A 193 5.07 -22.75 3.95
CA TYR A 193 5.76 -21.60 4.52
C TYR A 193 7.25 -21.85 4.81
N THR A 194 7.67 -23.10 4.99
CA THR A 194 9.09 -23.42 5.20
C THR A 194 9.95 -22.87 4.05
N PRO A 195 11.07 -22.20 4.34
CA PRO A 195 11.94 -21.62 3.31
C PRO A 195 12.45 -22.66 2.30
N LYS A 196 12.80 -22.18 1.10
CA LYS A 196 13.22 -23.05 -0.01
C LYS A 196 14.51 -23.80 0.30
N GLU A 197 15.38 -23.20 1.09
CA GLU A 197 16.66 -23.78 1.51
C GLU A 197 16.45 -25.01 2.42
N LEU A 198 15.27 -25.13 3.04
CA LEU A 198 14.85 -26.25 3.89
C LEU A 198 13.84 -27.18 3.20
N GLY A 199 13.71 -27.09 1.87
CA GLY A 199 12.86 -27.98 1.07
C GLY A 199 11.38 -27.58 0.98
N GLY A 200 10.96 -26.46 1.57
CA GLY A 200 9.60 -25.94 1.46
C GLY A 200 9.36 -25.06 0.24
N LEU A 201 8.14 -24.51 0.11
CA LEU A 201 7.81 -23.60 -1.00
C LEU A 201 8.26 -22.15 -0.74
N GLY A 202 8.55 -21.78 0.51
CA GLY A 202 8.90 -20.43 0.93
C GLY A 202 7.82 -19.41 0.59
N MET A 203 6.54 -19.79 0.70
CA MET A 203 5.42 -18.89 0.44
C MET A 203 5.35 -17.81 1.52
N LEU A 204 5.04 -16.57 1.15
CA LEU A 204 4.82 -15.48 2.10
C LEU A 204 3.37 -15.49 2.58
N SER A 205 3.18 -15.31 3.89
CA SER A 205 1.87 -15.25 4.55
C SER A 205 1.40 -13.80 4.70
N ALA A 206 0.15 -13.56 4.31
CA ALA A 206 -0.60 -12.34 4.61
C ALA A 206 -2.05 -12.64 5.07
N SER A 207 -2.32 -13.92 5.37
CA SER A 207 -3.67 -14.47 5.54
C SER A 207 -3.91 -15.09 6.91
N HIS A 208 -2.85 -15.41 7.66
CA HIS A 208 -2.91 -15.81 9.07
C HIS A 208 -3.04 -14.58 9.96
N ILE A 209 -4.13 -13.85 9.76
CA ILE A 209 -4.48 -12.65 10.51
C ILE A 209 -5.87 -12.82 11.11
N LEU A 210 -6.09 -12.11 12.20
CA LEU A 210 -7.42 -11.83 12.70
C LEU A 210 -7.96 -10.63 11.92
N ILE A 211 -8.96 -10.87 11.08
CA ILE A 211 -9.60 -9.81 10.29
C ILE A 211 -10.51 -9.03 11.23
N PRO A 212 -10.29 -7.71 11.39
CA PRO A 212 -11.19 -6.87 12.17
C PRO A 212 -12.59 -6.93 11.60
N ALA A 213 -13.57 -7.22 12.44
CA ALA A 213 -14.96 -7.28 12.06
C ALA A 213 -15.81 -6.44 13.02
N SER A 214 -16.85 -5.86 12.45
CA SER A 214 -17.80 -5.02 13.14
C SER A 214 -19.21 -5.31 12.65
N ASP A 215 -20.21 -4.80 13.36
CA ASP A 215 -21.60 -4.97 12.96
C ASP A 215 -21.81 -4.46 11.54
N LEU A 216 -22.17 -5.37 10.62
CA LEU A 216 -22.39 -5.07 9.20
C LEU A 216 -23.55 -4.07 8.97
N ARG A 217 -24.48 -3.97 9.93
CA ARG A 217 -25.59 -3.02 9.87
C ARG A 217 -25.11 -1.59 10.12
N TRP A 218 -24.30 -1.40 11.16
CA TRP A 218 -23.85 -0.07 11.61
C TRP A 218 -22.55 0.41 10.97
N SER A 219 -21.66 -0.49 10.56
CA SER A 219 -20.39 -0.16 9.86
C SER A 219 -20.60 0.58 8.52
N LYS A 220 -21.77 0.42 7.89
CA LYS A 220 -22.15 1.20 6.71
C LYS A 220 -22.48 2.65 7.05
N GLN A 221 -22.96 2.90 8.26
CA GLN A 221 -23.41 4.22 8.70
C GLN A 221 -22.26 5.01 9.31
N THR A 222 -21.63 4.46 10.33
CA THR A 222 -20.53 5.08 11.08
C THR A 222 -19.36 4.13 11.18
N ASP A 223 -18.18 4.68 11.48
CA ASP A 223 -17.07 3.86 11.96
C ASP A 223 -17.37 3.43 13.40
N THR A 224 -17.74 2.16 13.57
CA THR A 224 -18.03 1.56 14.87
C THR A 224 -16.77 1.10 15.60
N GLY A 225 -15.60 1.19 14.97
CA GLY A 225 -14.40 0.51 15.43
C GLY A 225 -14.50 -1.02 15.32
N ILE A 226 -13.50 -1.69 15.87
CA ILE A 226 -13.36 -3.15 15.87
C ILE A 226 -14.11 -3.71 17.08
N THR A 227 -15.09 -4.58 16.85
CA THR A 227 -15.89 -5.20 17.93
C THR A 227 -15.57 -6.67 18.14
N HIS A 228 -15.24 -7.37 17.07
CA HIS A 228 -14.86 -8.78 17.10
C HIS A 228 -13.82 -9.06 16.01
N PHE A 229 -13.18 -10.22 16.10
CA PHE A 229 -12.21 -10.66 15.12
C PHE A 229 -12.69 -11.93 14.43
N ARG A 230 -12.59 -11.95 13.10
CA ARG A 230 -12.82 -13.16 12.30
C ARG A 230 -11.48 -13.77 11.92
N ALA A 231 -11.26 -15.05 12.20
CA ALA A 231 -10.07 -15.73 11.74
C ALA A 231 -9.98 -15.73 10.20
N GLY A 232 -8.82 -15.36 9.66
CA GLY A 232 -8.56 -15.40 8.22
C GLY A 232 -8.35 -16.83 7.72
N MET A 233 -7.19 -17.41 8.01
CA MET A 233 -6.90 -18.83 7.81
C MET A 233 -6.70 -19.54 9.15
N THR A 234 -7.17 -20.77 9.24
CA THR A 234 -7.05 -21.63 10.42
C THR A 234 -6.27 -22.89 10.08
N HIS A 235 -5.49 -23.39 11.03
CA HIS A 235 -4.81 -24.68 10.99
C HIS A 235 -4.99 -25.40 12.32
N GLN A 236 -4.71 -26.71 12.33
CA GLN A 236 -5.03 -27.59 13.47
C GLN A 236 -4.13 -27.34 14.70
N ASP A 237 -2.91 -26.86 14.49
CA ASP A 237 -1.96 -26.52 15.56
C ASP A 237 -2.09 -25.03 15.94
N GLU A 238 -1.92 -24.66 17.20
CA GLU A 238 -1.97 -23.26 17.67
C GLU A 238 -0.76 -22.39 17.22
N LYS A 239 -0.05 -22.79 16.17
CA LYS A 239 1.17 -22.11 15.71
C LYS A 239 0.85 -20.75 15.09
N ILE A 240 1.55 -19.70 15.49
CA ILE A 240 1.35 -18.36 14.94
C ILE A 240 2.31 -18.15 13.78
N ILE A 241 1.79 -18.13 12.54
CA ILE A 241 2.61 -17.90 11.35
C ILE A 241 2.82 -16.40 11.18
N PRO A 242 4.08 -15.91 11.14
CA PRO A 242 4.36 -14.49 10.91
C PRO A 242 3.74 -13.98 9.60
N THR A 243 3.36 -12.70 9.58
CA THR A 243 2.75 -12.07 8.40
C THR A 243 3.65 -10.97 7.85
N ILE A 244 3.68 -10.82 6.53
CA ILE A 244 4.55 -9.87 5.82
C ILE A 244 4.37 -8.42 6.29
N PHE A 245 3.17 -8.06 6.75
CA PHE A 245 2.84 -6.70 7.21
C PHE A 245 3.75 -6.19 8.32
N ARG A 246 4.18 -7.08 9.23
CA ARG A 246 5.05 -6.71 10.35
C ARG A 246 6.51 -6.45 9.95
N TYR A 247 6.90 -6.85 8.74
CA TYR A 247 8.27 -6.72 8.23
C TYR A 247 8.43 -5.60 7.21
N VAL A 248 7.37 -4.82 7.00
CA VAL A 248 7.39 -3.64 6.13
C VAL A 248 7.04 -2.44 7.00
N THR A 249 7.98 -1.53 7.15
CA THR A 249 7.79 -0.23 7.82
C THR A 249 6.66 0.55 7.13
N SER A 250 5.87 1.34 7.85
CA SER A 250 4.86 2.22 7.22
C SER A 250 5.49 3.35 6.40
N TRP A 251 4.75 3.93 5.46
CA TRP A 251 5.21 5.10 4.71
C TRP A 251 5.40 6.31 5.63
N GLU A 252 4.50 6.54 6.59
CA GLU A 252 4.65 7.65 7.56
C GLU A 252 6.00 7.58 8.29
N ASN A 253 6.36 6.40 8.81
CA ASN A 253 7.62 6.20 9.52
C ASN A 253 8.83 6.37 8.58
N GLU A 254 8.75 5.89 7.33
CA GLU A 254 9.80 6.09 6.35
C GLU A 254 9.97 7.57 5.95
N PHE A 255 8.87 8.33 5.81
CA PHE A 255 8.95 9.74 5.48
C PHE A 255 9.54 10.56 6.63
N LEU A 256 9.11 10.30 7.86
CA LEU A 256 9.66 10.95 9.05
C LEU A 256 11.15 10.60 9.26
N ASP A 257 11.50 9.32 9.12
CA ASP A 257 12.90 8.88 9.20
C ASP A 257 13.73 9.49 8.06
N SER A 258 13.18 9.56 6.85
CA SER A 258 13.86 10.19 5.70
C SER A 258 14.17 11.66 5.92
N GLN A 259 13.23 12.44 6.45
CA GLN A 259 13.49 13.85 6.77
C GLN A 259 14.66 14.01 7.73
N ARG A 260 14.68 13.20 8.80
CA ARG A 260 15.77 13.21 9.79
C ARG A 260 17.09 12.77 9.17
N VAL A 261 17.11 11.64 8.48
CA VAL A 261 18.33 11.02 7.92
C VAL A 261 18.97 11.91 6.86
N TRP A 262 18.16 12.55 5.99
CA TRP A 262 18.69 13.46 4.98
C TRP A 262 19.14 14.80 5.57
N ALA A 263 18.51 15.28 6.65
CA ALA A 263 19.00 16.44 7.39
C ALA A 263 20.36 16.15 8.07
N GLU A 264 20.50 15.00 8.73
CA GLU A 264 21.77 14.53 9.31
C GLU A 264 22.86 14.39 8.24
N TYR A 265 22.52 13.81 7.08
CA TYR A 265 23.45 13.71 5.95
C TYR A 265 23.92 15.10 5.47
N ALA A 266 23.01 16.07 5.36
CA ALA A 266 23.36 17.42 4.93
C ALA A 266 24.36 18.09 5.88
N ILE A 267 24.16 17.94 7.20
CA ILE A 267 25.08 18.46 8.22
C ILE A 267 26.44 17.78 8.12
N LYS A 268 26.48 16.44 8.11
CA LYS A 268 27.73 15.67 7.98
C LYS A 268 28.50 15.99 6.70
N ARG A 269 27.77 16.23 5.60
CA ARG A 269 28.37 16.63 4.33
C ARG A 269 29.00 18.03 4.44
N GLN A 270 28.34 18.96 5.10
CA GLN A 270 28.86 20.31 5.33
C GLN A 270 30.13 20.28 6.20
N GLU A 271 30.10 19.55 7.32
CA GLU A 271 31.26 19.35 8.20
C GLU A 271 32.44 18.70 7.46
N ALA A 272 32.16 17.71 6.61
CA ALA A 272 33.20 17.06 5.81
C ALA A 272 33.87 18.03 4.82
N ILE A 273 33.08 18.92 4.19
CA ILE A 273 33.60 19.95 3.27
C ILE A 273 34.46 20.96 4.04
N GLU A 274 34.01 21.41 5.21
CA GLU A 274 34.77 22.34 6.07
C GLU A 274 36.10 21.73 6.55
N GLN A 275 36.11 20.43 6.82
CA GLN A 275 37.32 19.68 7.17
C GLN A 275 38.16 19.25 5.94
N ASN A 276 37.78 19.63 4.72
CA ASN A 276 38.39 19.19 3.46
C ASN A 276 38.53 17.66 3.35
N ARG A 277 37.60 16.90 3.94
CA ARG A 277 37.55 15.45 3.89
C ARG A 277 36.41 14.97 3.00
N ARG A 278 36.57 13.76 2.46
CA ARG A 278 35.49 13.08 1.73
C ARG A 278 34.67 12.24 2.69
N LEU A 279 33.35 12.37 2.63
CA LEU A 279 32.43 11.49 3.38
C LEU A 279 32.59 10.04 2.91
N THR A 280 32.80 9.12 3.85
CA THR A 280 33.00 7.68 3.58
C THR A 280 31.78 6.87 4.00
N PHE A 281 31.87 5.54 3.82
CA PHE A 281 30.85 4.61 4.29
C PHE A 281 30.67 4.66 5.81
N GLU A 282 31.77 4.71 6.56
CA GLU A 282 31.80 4.66 8.03
C GLU A 282 30.99 5.80 8.66
N ASP A 283 31.01 6.99 8.05
CA ASP A 283 30.22 8.13 8.49
C ASP A 283 28.70 7.88 8.41
N MET A 284 28.26 6.96 7.54
CA MET A 284 26.88 6.76 7.12
C MET A 284 26.34 5.35 7.37
N GLU A 285 27.12 4.45 7.97
CA GLU A 285 26.78 3.04 8.18
C GLU A 285 25.42 2.87 8.89
N ASN A 286 25.19 3.62 9.97
CA ASN A 286 23.95 3.58 10.75
C ASN A 286 22.69 3.94 9.93
N ASN A 287 22.85 4.76 8.89
CA ASN A 287 21.77 5.27 8.06
C ASN A 287 21.79 4.65 6.64
N TRP A 288 22.60 3.61 6.39
CA TRP A 288 22.89 3.08 5.05
C TRP A 288 21.63 2.68 4.27
N ASP A 289 20.74 1.93 4.93
CA ASP A 289 19.48 1.44 4.36
C ASP A 289 18.28 2.32 4.74
N ARG A 290 18.51 3.55 5.18
CA ARG A 290 17.47 4.51 5.58
C ARG A 290 17.30 5.64 4.58
N GLY A 291 16.16 6.33 4.69
CA GLY A 291 15.80 7.46 3.84
C GLY A 291 15.15 7.09 2.51
N LEU A 292 14.48 8.08 1.92
CA LEU A 292 13.87 8.03 0.61
C LEU A 292 14.34 9.24 -0.22
N PRO A 293 15.23 9.06 -1.22
CA PRO A 293 15.91 7.82 -1.60
C PRO A 293 16.82 7.24 -0.50
N ARG A 294 17.21 5.98 -0.61
CA ARG A 294 18.13 5.33 0.35
C ARG A 294 19.53 5.95 0.28
N ILE A 295 20.15 6.22 1.42
CA ILE A 295 21.50 6.81 1.51
C ILE A 295 22.54 5.99 0.73
N SER A 296 22.44 4.66 0.76
CA SER A 296 23.31 3.75 0.02
C SER A 296 23.39 4.04 -1.48
N THR A 297 22.36 4.65 -2.09
CA THR A 297 22.36 5.01 -3.52
C THR A 297 23.45 6.02 -3.88
N LEU A 298 23.89 6.86 -2.94
CA LEU A 298 24.97 7.84 -3.14
C LEU A 298 26.33 7.19 -3.42
N PHE A 299 26.50 5.94 -3.01
CA PHE A 299 27.77 5.20 -3.06
C PHE A 299 27.76 4.10 -4.14
N GLN A 300 26.78 4.11 -5.04
CA GLN A 300 26.72 3.18 -6.16
C GLN A 300 27.88 3.38 -7.14
N LYS A 301 28.35 2.27 -7.73
CA LYS A 301 29.44 2.28 -8.71
C LYS A 301 29.04 3.02 -10.00
N ASP A 302 27.78 2.89 -10.41
CA ASP A 302 27.17 3.42 -11.62
C ASP A 302 26.47 4.78 -11.41
N ARG A 303 26.63 5.43 -10.24
CA ARG A 303 25.97 6.72 -9.94
C ARG A 303 26.24 7.81 -10.98
N HIS A 304 27.42 7.79 -11.61
CA HIS A 304 27.83 8.78 -12.59
C HIS A 304 27.06 8.64 -13.92
N THR A 305 26.73 7.41 -14.33
CA THR A 305 25.90 7.17 -15.51
C THR A 305 24.42 7.39 -15.18
N LEU A 306 23.97 6.96 -14.00
CA LEU A 306 22.59 7.15 -13.53
C LEU A 306 22.20 8.62 -13.39
N ALA A 307 23.16 9.53 -13.16
CA ALA A 307 22.91 10.96 -13.14
C ALA A 307 22.24 11.48 -14.43
N TYR A 308 22.49 10.84 -15.57
CA TYR A 308 21.91 11.18 -16.87
C TYR A 308 20.55 10.49 -17.13
N ASP A 309 20.15 9.49 -16.34
CA ASP A 309 18.88 8.78 -16.53
C ASP A 309 17.69 9.56 -15.95
N LYS A 310 17.27 10.59 -16.68
CA LYS A 310 16.09 11.41 -16.37
C LYS A 310 14.80 10.78 -16.92
N GLY A 311 13.68 11.08 -16.27
CA GLY A 311 12.36 10.57 -16.68
C GLY A 311 12.18 9.05 -16.48
N HIS A 312 13.00 8.41 -15.65
CA HIS A 312 12.97 6.95 -15.48
C HIS A 312 11.66 6.42 -14.90
N ARG A 313 10.93 7.22 -14.09
CA ARG A 313 9.63 6.81 -13.51
C ARG A 313 8.55 6.67 -14.58
N ILE A 314 8.31 7.72 -15.37
CA ILE A 314 7.31 7.68 -16.44
C ILE A 314 7.68 6.64 -17.52
N ARG A 315 8.98 6.52 -17.85
CA ARG A 315 9.46 5.48 -18.77
C ARG A 315 9.12 4.08 -18.24
N ARG A 316 9.21 3.85 -16.94
CA ARG A 316 8.91 2.55 -16.31
C ARG A 316 7.40 2.27 -16.25
N GLU A 317 6.58 3.30 -16.00
CA GLU A 317 5.13 3.19 -16.06
C GLU A 317 4.65 2.84 -17.48
N PHE A 318 5.18 3.52 -18.49
CA PHE A 318 4.80 3.32 -19.90
C PHE A 318 5.29 2.00 -20.49
N LYS A 319 6.14 1.24 -19.79
CA LYS A 319 6.52 -0.12 -20.21
C LYS A 319 5.32 -1.06 -20.33
N GLN A 320 4.19 -0.77 -19.70
CA GLN A 320 2.97 -1.56 -19.87
C GLN A 320 2.45 -1.59 -21.32
N PHE A 321 2.74 -0.55 -22.10
CA PHE A 321 2.31 -0.45 -23.50
C PHE A 321 3.31 -1.06 -24.48
N SER A 322 4.58 -1.19 -24.08
CA SER A 322 5.63 -1.75 -24.95
C SER A 322 6.00 -3.19 -24.61
N LEU A 323 5.70 -3.67 -23.40
CA LEU A 323 6.03 -5.02 -22.95
C LEU A 323 4.78 -5.73 -22.42
N ALA A 324 4.50 -6.93 -22.96
CA ALA A 324 3.42 -7.78 -22.46
C ALA A 324 3.69 -8.35 -21.06
N ARG A 325 4.96 -8.33 -20.62
CA ARG A 325 5.35 -8.83 -19.29
C ARG A 325 4.93 -7.81 -18.23
N PHE A 326 4.01 -8.23 -17.36
CA PHE A 326 3.60 -7.46 -16.19
C PHE A 326 4.80 -7.09 -15.29
N ASN A 327 4.95 -5.79 -15.01
CA ASN A 327 5.92 -5.28 -14.06
C ASN A 327 5.23 -4.91 -12.73
N PRO A 328 5.37 -5.74 -11.68
CA PRO A 328 4.75 -5.47 -10.38
C PRO A 328 5.38 -4.27 -9.64
N PHE A 329 6.62 -3.89 -9.96
CA PHE A 329 7.35 -2.80 -9.31
C PHE A 329 7.55 -1.64 -10.30
N TRP A 330 6.45 -1.16 -10.87
CA TRP A 330 6.44 -0.05 -11.83
C TRP A 330 6.80 1.29 -11.19
N TRP A 331 6.50 1.46 -9.90
CA TRP A 331 6.63 2.71 -9.16
C TRP A 331 8.04 3.03 -8.63
N THR A 332 8.93 2.03 -8.53
CA THR A 332 10.28 2.18 -7.95
C THR A 332 11.38 1.71 -8.88
N SER A 333 12.60 2.21 -8.68
CA SER A 333 13.83 1.69 -9.28
C SER A 333 14.89 1.45 -8.22
N ASN A 334 15.38 0.21 -8.07
CA ASN A 334 16.44 -0.09 -7.09
C ASN A 334 17.74 0.72 -7.33
N HIS A 335 18.01 1.15 -8.57
CA HIS A 335 19.14 2.02 -8.87
C HIS A 335 18.94 3.43 -8.32
N HIS A 336 17.76 4.03 -8.53
CA HIS A 336 17.51 5.43 -8.13
C HIS A 336 17.00 5.58 -6.70
N ASP A 337 16.15 4.65 -6.24
CA ASP A 337 15.51 4.71 -4.92
C ASP A 337 16.25 3.87 -3.87
N GLY A 338 17.02 2.87 -4.31
CA GLY A 338 17.53 1.80 -3.43
C GLY A 338 16.48 0.73 -3.15
N LYS A 339 16.83 -0.29 -2.35
CA LYS A 339 15.89 -1.35 -1.95
C LYS A 339 15.03 -0.84 -0.80
N LEU A 340 13.71 -0.72 -1.02
CA LEU A 340 12.80 -0.08 -0.07
C LEU A 340 12.20 -1.00 0.99
N TRP A 341 12.52 -2.30 0.96
CA TRP A 341 12.04 -3.28 1.95
C TRP A 341 13.10 -4.37 2.18
N ASN A 342 13.10 -4.94 3.38
CA ASN A 342 13.95 -6.06 3.75
C ASN A 342 13.14 -7.14 4.47
N LEU A 343 13.09 -8.34 3.90
CA LEU A 343 12.32 -9.48 4.41
C LEU A 343 13.23 -10.61 4.94
N ASN A 344 14.50 -10.32 5.21
CA ASN A 344 15.43 -11.34 5.70
C ASN A 344 14.99 -11.89 7.07
N ALA A 345 14.53 -11.02 7.99
CA ALA A 345 14.01 -11.41 9.30
C ALA A 345 12.72 -12.24 9.20
N TYR A 346 11.86 -12.00 8.20
CA TYR A 346 10.67 -12.83 8.00
C TYR A 346 11.03 -14.31 7.83
N ARG A 347 12.13 -14.59 7.12
CA ARG A 347 12.58 -15.97 6.89
C ARG A 347 13.02 -16.66 8.18
N THR A 348 13.74 -15.96 9.06
CA THR A 348 14.20 -16.52 10.34
C THR A 348 13.04 -16.80 11.27
N ASP A 349 12.08 -15.87 11.33
CA ASP A 349 10.97 -15.96 12.27
C ASP A 349 9.97 -17.04 11.84
N VAL A 350 9.81 -17.29 10.53
CA VAL A 350 9.03 -18.42 10.01
C VAL A 350 9.67 -19.77 10.31
N ILE A 351 10.98 -19.85 10.51
CA ILE A 351 11.64 -21.10 10.93
C ILE A 351 11.40 -21.35 12.43
N GLN A 352 11.30 -20.28 13.22
CA GLN A 352 11.05 -20.35 14.66
C GLN A 352 9.60 -20.66 15.01
N ALA A 353 8.65 -20.20 14.18
CA ALA A 353 7.22 -20.50 14.29
C ALA A 353 6.86 -21.90 13.77
#